data_AF-A0A7K7DQN7-F1
#
_entry.id   AF-A0A7K7DQN7-F1
#
_cell.length_a   1.000
_cell.length_b   1.000
_cell.length_c   1.000
_cell.angle_alpha   90.00
_cell.angle_beta   90.00
_cell.angle_gamma   90.00
#
_symmetry.space_group_name_H-M   'P 1'
#
loop_
_entity.id
_entity.type
_entity.pdbx_description
1 polymer ?
#
loop_
_entity_poly.entity_id
_entity_poly.type
_entity_poly.pdbx_seq_one_letter_code
_entity_poly.pdbx_strand_id
1 'polypeptide(L)'
;PNFPKFPRISPALLSPACASLCLQGALRALHRSQSPSCARFCRALIGCLGQDSPAHDQSPLLTSLQDPDRSRLLEAAMTVLDPPGLRELFRGHLRGHLRGVASHRVANHGLQRLLDHAPEDVVSEVLSELGPALEEPLARGHPGVILALLGAAQRHPRLQGEALRSLFQVGHAP
;
A
#
# COMPACT_ATOMS: atom_id res chain seq x y z
N PRO A 1 17.66 -31.73 4.58
CA PRO A 1 17.70 -30.80 3.42
C PRO A 1 18.02 -29.37 3.88
N ASN A 2 19.25 -28.95 3.63
CA ASN A 2 19.78 -27.65 4.02
C ASN A 2 19.27 -26.60 3.02
N PHE A 3 18.27 -25.81 3.40
CA PHE A 3 17.79 -24.71 2.55
C PHE A 3 18.89 -23.64 2.46
N PRO A 4 19.18 -23.07 1.29
CA PRO A 4 20.11 -21.96 1.20
C PRO A 4 19.56 -20.80 2.05
N LYS A 5 20.39 -20.28 2.96
CA LYS A 5 20.12 -19.02 3.65
C LYS A 5 19.93 -17.96 2.57
N PHE A 6 18.70 -17.49 2.39
CA PHE A 6 18.44 -16.36 1.49
C PHE A 6 19.36 -15.20 1.89
N PRO A 7 20.08 -14.58 0.94
CA PRO A 7 20.91 -13.43 1.24
C PRO A 7 20.02 -12.33 1.84
N ARG A 8 20.52 -11.65 2.88
CA ARG A 8 19.91 -10.41 3.36
C ARG A 8 19.81 -9.47 2.15
N ILE A 9 18.64 -8.91 1.90
CA ILE A 9 18.46 -7.94 0.81
C ILE A 9 19.32 -6.72 1.18
N SER A 10 20.42 -6.52 0.46
CA SER A 10 21.28 -5.36 0.68
C SER A 10 20.52 -4.09 0.26
N PRO A 11 20.57 -3.00 1.05
CA PRO A 11 19.89 -1.74 0.71
C PRO A 11 20.35 -1.16 -0.64
N ALA A 12 21.57 -1.50 -1.09
CA ALA A 12 22.08 -1.15 -2.42
C ALA A 12 21.24 -1.71 -3.60
N LEU A 13 20.46 -2.78 -3.39
CA LEU A 13 19.55 -3.34 -4.40
C LEU A 13 18.25 -2.54 -4.56
N LEU A 14 17.99 -1.56 -3.69
CA LEU A 14 16.80 -0.71 -3.74
C LEU A 14 16.99 0.53 -4.64
N SER A 15 18.21 0.78 -5.16
CA SER A 15 18.57 2.02 -5.87
C SER A 15 18.53 1.93 -7.41
N PRO A 16 18.87 0.81 -8.08
CA PRO A 16 18.71 0.73 -9.53
C PRO A 16 17.29 0.27 -9.92
N ALA A 17 16.65 0.96 -10.88
CA ALA A 17 15.36 0.56 -11.46
C ALA A 17 15.33 -0.91 -11.92
N CYS A 18 16.45 -1.42 -12.46
CA CYS A 18 16.59 -2.82 -12.86
C CYS A 18 16.47 -3.79 -11.67
N ALA A 19 17.05 -3.46 -10.52
CA ALA A 19 16.96 -4.29 -9.33
C ALA A 19 15.54 -4.29 -8.76
N SER A 20 14.85 -3.15 -8.79
CA SER A 20 13.43 -3.06 -8.42
C SER A 20 12.55 -3.98 -9.28
N LEU A 21 12.73 -3.97 -10.60
CA LEU A 21 11.99 -4.85 -11.52
C LEU A 21 12.29 -6.34 -11.28
N CYS A 22 13.56 -6.71 -11.06
CA CYS A 22 13.93 -8.07 -10.72
C CYS A 22 13.27 -8.55 -9.43
N LEU A 23 13.24 -7.71 -8.38
CA LEU A 23 12.61 -8.03 -7.10
C LEU A 23 11.08 -8.16 -7.24
N GLN A 24 10.43 -7.30 -8.01
CA GLN A 24 9.00 -7.43 -8.33
C GLN A 24 8.70 -8.73 -9.07
N GLY A 25 9.55 -9.10 -10.06
CA GLY A 25 9.43 -10.36 -10.79
C GLY A 25 9.60 -11.58 -9.88
N ALA A 26 10.61 -11.57 -9.02
CA ALA A 26 10.87 -12.62 -8.05
C ALA A 26 9.68 -12.81 -7.09
N LEU A 27 9.15 -11.71 -6.56
CA LEU A 27 8.00 -11.72 -5.66
C LEU A 27 6.75 -12.30 -6.32
N ARG A 28 6.45 -11.92 -7.57
CA ARG A 28 5.35 -12.50 -8.36
C ARG A 28 5.54 -14.00 -8.63
N ALA A 29 6.76 -14.43 -8.95
CA ALA A 29 7.08 -15.84 -9.18
C ALA A 29 6.94 -16.69 -7.90
N LEU A 30 7.39 -16.16 -6.77
CA LEU A 30 7.26 -16.80 -5.45
C LEU A 30 5.78 -16.91 -5.03
N HIS A 31 4.98 -15.88 -5.32
CA HIS A 31 3.56 -15.89 -5.03
C HIS A 31 2.81 -16.91 -5.90
N ARG A 32 3.06 -16.94 -7.22
CA ARG A 32 2.42 -17.91 -8.14
C ARG A 32 2.77 -19.36 -7.80
N SER A 33 3.97 -19.61 -7.31
CA SER A 33 4.41 -20.95 -6.87
C SER A 33 3.91 -21.32 -5.47
N GLN A 34 3.13 -20.47 -4.80
CA GLN A 34 2.66 -20.65 -3.42
C GLN A 34 3.80 -20.98 -2.44
N SER A 35 4.99 -20.44 -2.72
CA SER A 35 6.17 -20.76 -1.94
C SER A 35 6.05 -20.16 -0.54
N PRO A 36 6.35 -20.92 0.54
CA PRO A 36 6.42 -20.36 1.91
C PRO A 36 7.50 -19.28 2.04
N SER A 37 8.42 -19.19 1.06
CA SER A 37 9.42 -18.14 0.99
C SER A 37 8.87 -16.80 0.53
N CYS A 38 7.68 -16.73 -0.07
CA CYS A 38 7.06 -15.48 -0.50
C CYS A 38 6.84 -14.53 0.69
N ALA A 39 6.17 -15.01 1.74
CA ALA A 39 5.92 -14.22 2.94
C ALA A 39 7.23 -13.76 3.62
N ARG A 40 8.25 -14.63 3.68
CA ARG A 40 9.56 -14.30 4.26
C ARG A 40 10.28 -13.23 3.44
N PHE A 41 10.24 -13.34 2.11
CA PHE A 41 10.83 -12.37 1.20
C PHE A 41 10.14 -11.00 1.33
N CYS A 42 8.80 -10.98 1.45
CA CYS A 42 8.04 -9.74 1.63
C CYS A 42 8.37 -9.04 2.94
N ARG A 43 8.43 -9.79 4.05
CA ARG A 43 8.82 -9.23 5.35
C ARG A 43 10.24 -8.67 5.32
N ALA A 44 11.18 -9.36 4.67
CA ALA A 44 12.54 -8.87 4.51
C ALA A 44 12.59 -7.58 3.67
N LEU A 45 11.85 -7.53 2.56
CA LEU A 45 11.76 -6.37 1.68
C LEU A 45 11.18 -5.15 2.42
N ILE A 46 10.06 -5.32 3.12
CA ILE A 46 9.42 -4.28 3.93
C ILE A 46 10.38 -3.80 5.03
N GLY A 47 11.07 -4.74 5.71
CA GLY A 47 12.07 -4.41 6.71
C GLY A 47 13.21 -3.55 6.16
N CYS A 48 13.73 -3.87 4.97
CA CYS A 48 14.77 -3.08 4.31
C CYS A 48 14.28 -1.68 3.90
N LEU A 49 13.06 -1.57 3.36
CA LEU A 49 12.45 -0.29 3.03
C LEU A 49 12.18 0.57 4.28
N GLY A 50 11.98 -0.06 5.43
CA GLY A 50 11.78 0.61 6.72
C GLY A 50 13.06 1.03 7.44
N GLN A 51 14.25 0.70 6.93
CA GLN A 51 15.54 0.93 7.62
C GLN A 51 16.19 2.29 7.34
N ASP A 52 15.70 3.05 6.35
CA ASP A 52 16.29 4.33 5.95
C ASP A 52 15.39 5.53 6.33
N SER A 53 15.35 5.93 7.60
CA SER A 53 15.10 7.35 7.93
C SER A 53 15.46 7.70 9.38
N PRO A 54 16.58 8.41 9.62
CA PRO A 54 16.94 8.86 10.97
C PRO A 54 16.42 10.27 11.34
N ALA A 55 15.44 10.87 10.64
CA ALA A 55 15.25 12.34 10.78
C ALA A 55 13.84 12.96 10.68
N HIS A 56 12.71 12.24 10.72
CA HIS A 56 11.40 12.91 10.71
C HIS A 56 10.32 12.15 11.50
N ASP A 57 9.33 12.88 12.01
CA ASP A 57 8.12 12.38 12.69
C ASP A 57 7.26 11.42 11.84
N GLN A 58 7.64 11.16 10.59
CA GLN A 58 6.93 10.29 9.66
C GLN A 58 7.56 8.89 9.58
N SER A 59 6.70 7.89 9.46
CA SER A 59 7.09 6.50 9.23
C SER A 59 8.07 6.34 8.04
N PRO A 60 9.17 5.57 8.17
CA PRO A 60 10.11 5.35 7.07
C PRO A 60 9.48 4.63 5.86
N LEU A 61 8.46 3.80 6.09
CA LEU A 61 7.70 3.19 5.00
C LEU A 61 6.76 4.18 4.31
N LEU A 62 6.25 5.18 5.03
CA LEU A 62 5.48 6.27 4.43
C LEU A 62 6.39 7.10 3.52
N THR A 63 7.62 7.40 3.94
CA THR A 63 8.63 8.05 3.10
C THR A 63 8.96 7.21 1.86
N SER A 64 9.15 5.89 2.02
CA SER A 64 9.40 4.99 0.89
C SER A 64 8.21 4.91 -0.08
N LEU A 65 6.98 5.10 0.38
CA LEU A 65 5.79 5.14 -0.47
C LEU A 65 5.69 6.45 -1.27
N GLN A 66 6.32 7.53 -0.80
CA GLN A 66 6.39 8.82 -1.50
C GLN A 66 7.51 8.87 -2.55
N ASP A 67 8.47 7.94 -2.48
CA ASP A 67 9.59 7.83 -3.41
C ASP A 67 9.21 7.04 -4.69
N PRO A 68 9.42 7.59 -5.90
CA PRO A 68 9.04 6.92 -7.16
C PRO A 68 9.72 5.57 -7.39
N ASP A 69 10.96 5.38 -6.93
CA ASP A 69 11.75 4.18 -7.19
C ASP A 69 11.40 3.07 -6.19
N ARG A 70 11.19 3.45 -4.93
CA ARG A 70 10.89 2.55 -3.81
C ARG A 70 9.41 2.19 -3.73
N SER A 71 8.50 3.10 -4.10
CA SER A 71 7.05 2.88 -3.97
C SER A 71 6.56 1.67 -4.77
N ARG A 72 7.14 1.40 -5.94
CA ARG A 72 6.82 0.22 -6.77
C ARG A 72 7.10 -1.11 -6.10
N LEU A 73 8.15 -1.18 -5.27
CA LEU A 73 8.46 -2.39 -4.49
C LEU A 73 7.45 -2.61 -3.39
N LEU A 74 7.04 -1.53 -2.72
CA LEU A 74 6.04 -1.59 -1.67
C LEU A 74 4.65 -1.94 -2.24
N GLU A 75 4.29 -1.39 -3.40
CA GLU A 75 3.11 -1.80 -4.17
C GLU A 75 3.13 -3.30 -4.48
N ALA A 76 4.26 -3.81 -5.01
CA ALA A 76 4.37 -5.23 -5.31
C ALA A 76 4.25 -6.10 -4.05
N ALA A 77 4.87 -5.69 -2.92
CA ALA A 77 4.71 -6.38 -1.65
C ALA A 77 3.25 -6.45 -1.19
N MET A 78 2.48 -5.36 -1.33
CA MET A 78 1.05 -5.34 -0.98
C MET A 78 0.22 -6.36 -1.77
N THR A 79 0.61 -6.72 -3.01
CA THR A 79 -0.12 -7.71 -3.82
C THR A 79 -0.02 -9.15 -3.33
N VAL A 80 0.93 -9.43 -2.43
CA VAL A 80 1.23 -10.79 -1.98
C VAL A 80 1.21 -10.94 -0.45
N LEU A 81 1.07 -9.82 0.28
CA LEU A 81 0.87 -9.85 1.72
C LEU A 81 -0.46 -10.53 2.03
N ASP A 82 -0.46 -11.30 3.11
CA ASP A 82 -1.68 -11.86 3.69
C ASP A 82 -2.47 -10.77 4.43
N PRO A 83 -3.75 -11.02 4.77
CA PRO A 83 -4.56 -10.03 5.48
C PRO A 83 -3.94 -9.51 6.79
N PRO A 84 -3.28 -10.34 7.63
CA PRO A 84 -2.52 -9.84 8.79
C PRO A 84 -1.40 -8.86 8.41
N GLY A 85 -0.60 -9.17 7.39
CA GLY A 85 0.47 -8.29 6.93
C GLY A 85 -0.03 -6.96 6.38
N LEU A 86 -1.15 -6.96 5.65
CA LEU A 86 -1.78 -5.72 5.17
C LEU A 86 -2.30 -4.86 6.33
N ARG A 87 -2.85 -5.47 7.38
CA ARG A 87 -3.28 -4.74 8.60
C ARG A 87 -2.10 -4.10 9.32
N GLU A 88 -1.03 -4.85 9.49
CA GLU A 88 0.19 -4.34 10.15
C GLU A 88 0.78 -3.17 9.36
N LEU A 89 0.90 -3.31 8.03
CA LEU A 89 1.38 -2.24 7.17
C LEU A 89 0.48 -1.00 7.26
N PHE A 90 -0.84 -1.19 7.16
CA PHE A 90 -1.80 -0.09 7.22
C PHE A 90 -1.76 0.64 8.56
N ARG A 91 -1.97 -0.09 9.67
CA ARG A 91 -2.09 0.50 11.01
C ARG A 91 -0.77 1.06 11.52
N GLY A 92 0.35 0.46 11.13
CA GLY A 92 1.68 0.92 11.54
C GLY A 92 2.16 2.17 10.81
N HIS A 93 1.69 2.43 9.58
CA HIS A 93 2.34 3.41 8.71
C HIS A 93 1.42 4.34 7.92
N LEU A 94 0.18 3.95 7.63
CA LEU A 94 -0.72 4.74 6.77
C LEU A 94 -1.89 5.37 7.54
N ARG A 95 -2.36 4.71 8.60
CA ARG A 95 -3.43 5.22 9.45
C ARG A 95 -3.08 6.60 10.01
N GLY A 96 -4.03 7.52 9.95
CA GLY A 96 -3.87 8.93 10.34
C GLY A 96 -3.21 9.81 9.27
N HIS A 97 -2.77 9.24 8.14
CA HIS A 97 -2.06 9.96 7.08
C HIS A 97 -2.76 9.84 5.71
N LEU A 98 -3.95 9.24 5.63
CA LEU A 98 -4.56 8.84 4.36
C LEU A 98 -4.91 10.01 3.45
N ARG A 99 -5.33 11.15 4.00
CA ARG A 99 -5.58 12.36 3.22
C ARG A 99 -4.33 12.82 2.46
N GLY A 100 -3.18 12.84 3.15
CA GLY A 100 -1.89 13.17 2.55
C GLY A 100 -1.45 12.14 1.52
N VAL A 101 -1.56 10.85 1.86
CA VAL A 101 -1.18 9.73 0.98
C VAL A 101 -2.01 9.72 -0.31
N ALA A 102 -3.34 9.79 -0.19
CA ALA A 102 -4.28 9.80 -1.31
C ALA A 102 -4.04 10.98 -2.26
N SER A 103 -3.59 12.10 -1.72
CA SER A 103 -3.41 13.34 -2.46
C SER A 103 -1.95 13.58 -2.87
N HIS A 104 -1.04 12.62 -2.62
CA HIS A 104 0.37 12.69 -3.01
C HIS A 104 0.59 12.08 -4.40
N ARG A 105 1.42 12.73 -5.25
CA ARG A 105 1.63 12.35 -6.66
C ARG A 105 2.13 10.91 -6.87
N VAL A 106 2.84 10.34 -5.89
CA VAL A 106 3.37 8.96 -5.93
C VAL A 106 2.57 8.02 -5.03
N ALA A 107 2.32 8.45 -3.79
CA ALA A 107 1.87 7.55 -2.72
C ALA A 107 0.40 7.13 -2.89
N ASN A 108 -0.36 7.88 -3.68
CA ASN A 108 -1.74 7.53 -4.04
C ASN A 108 -1.83 6.15 -4.71
N HIS A 109 -0.82 5.73 -5.48
CA HIS A 109 -0.78 4.42 -6.11
C HIS A 109 -0.61 3.29 -5.08
N GLY A 110 0.22 3.53 -4.05
CA GLY A 110 0.36 2.63 -2.92
C GLY A 110 -0.95 2.39 -2.18
N LEU A 111 -1.72 3.46 -1.95
CA LEU A 111 -3.05 3.33 -1.32
C LEU A 111 -4.04 2.55 -2.20
N GLN A 112 -4.09 2.83 -3.51
CA GLN A 112 -4.91 2.07 -4.45
C GLN A 112 -4.53 0.58 -4.42
N ARG A 113 -3.23 0.29 -4.44
CA ARG A 113 -2.71 -1.07 -4.38
C ARG A 113 -3.08 -1.80 -3.08
N LEU A 114 -3.01 -1.10 -1.96
CA LEU A 114 -3.45 -1.63 -0.68
C LEU A 114 -4.95 -1.96 -0.73
N LEU A 115 -5.78 -1.05 -1.25
CA LEU A 115 -7.23 -1.22 -1.37
C LEU A 115 -7.64 -2.37 -2.29
N ASP A 116 -6.88 -2.67 -3.34
CA ASP A 116 -7.11 -3.84 -4.21
C ASP A 116 -7.14 -5.16 -3.41
N HIS A 117 -6.36 -5.25 -2.33
CA HIS A 117 -6.13 -6.49 -1.56
C HIS A 117 -6.58 -6.41 -0.10
N ALA A 118 -6.98 -5.23 0.39
CA ALA A 118 -7.30 -4.99 1.79
C ALA A 118 -8.44 -5.88 2.30
N PRO A 119 -8.35 -6.37 3.56
CA PRO A 119 -9.49 -6.99 4.25
C PRO A 119 -10.52 -5.94 4.69
N GLU A 120 -11.74 -6.39 4.98
CA GLU A 120 -12.90 -5.54 5.31
C GLU A 120 -12.61 -4.49 6.40
N ASP A 121 -11.90 -4.88 7.47
CA ASP A 121 -11.59 -3.99 8.58
C ASP A 121 -10.67 -2.83 8.17
N VAL A 122 -9.71 -3.09 7.27
CA VAL A 122 -8.84 -2.03 6.72
C VAL A 122 -9.63 -1.11 5.79
N VAL A 123 -10.52 -1.67 4.95
CA VAL A 123 -11.36 -0.86 4.06
C VAL A 123 -12.29 0.05 4.86
N SER A 124 -12.86 -0.46 5.96
CA SER A 124 -13.69 0.32 6.87
C SER A 124 -12.90 1.46 7.54
N GLU A 125 -11.68 1.20 8.02
CA GLU A 125 -10.81 2.25 8.58
C GLU A 125 -10.45 3.31 7.52
N VAL A 126 -10.16 2.89 6.28
CA VAL A 126 -9.90 3.83 5.17
C VAL A 126 -11.13 4.67 4.85
N LEU A 127 -12.33 4.07 4.78
CA LEU A 127 -13.57 4.80 4.55
C LEU A 127 -13.84 5.85 5.63
N SER A 128 -13.63 5.48 6.90
CA SER A 128 -13.85 6.38 8.04
C SER A 128 -12.91 7.58 8.02
N GLU A 129 -11.63 7.37 7.69
CA GLU A 129 -10.63 8.44 7.70
C GLU A 129 -10.63 9.28 6.41
N LEU A 130 -10.68 8.63 5.24
CA LEU A 130 -10.55 9.29 3.94
C LEU A 130 -11.89 9.72 3.34
N GLY A 131 -12.99 9.04 3.67
CA GLY A 131 -14.33 9.33 3.14
C GLY A 131 -14.72 10.81 3.18
N PRO A 132 -14.58 11.51 4.32
CA PRO A 132 -14.88 12.94 4.43
C PRO A 132 -13.93 13.87 3.65
N ALA A 133 -12.81 13.35 3.14
CA ALA A 133 -11.76 14.13 2.48
C ALA A 133 -11.51 13.70 1.02
N LEU A 134 -12.41 12.93 0.40
CA LEU A 134 -12.27 12.40 -0.96
C LEU A 134 -12.21 13.49 -2.05
N GLU A 135 -12.69 14.70 -1.75
CA GLU A 135 -12.60 15.85 -2.66
C GLU A 135 -11.16 16.23 -2.98
N GLU A 136 -10.25 16.17 -2.00
CA GLU A 136 -8.88 16.63 -2.19
C GLU A 136 -8.08 15.73 -3.17
N PRO A 137 -8.11 14.39 -3.06
CA PRO A 137 -7.55 13.52 -4.09
C PRO A 137 -8.13 13.77 -5.48
N LEU A 138 -9.44 14.05 -5.60
CA LEU A 138 -10.06 14.37 -6.90
C LEU A 138 -9.55 15.68 -7.48
N ALA A 139 -9.53 16.74 -6.67
CA ALA A 139 -9.04 18.04 -7.07
C ALA A 139 -7.56 17.98 -7.51
N ARG A 140 -6.78 17.05 -6.94
CA ARG A 140 -5.39 16.80 -7.35
C ARG A 140 -5.24 15.84 -8.54
N GLY A 141 -6.34 15.41 -9.16
CA GLY A 141 -6.30 14.54 -10.33
C GLY A 141 -5.99 13.08 -10.02
N HIS A 142 -6.33 12.59 -8.82
CA HIS A 142 -6.16 11.20 -8.40
C HIS A 142 -7.48 10.43 -8.26
N PRO A 143 -8.36 10.37 -9.30
CA PRO A 143 -9.65 9.68 -9.22
C PRO A 143 -9.50 8.17 -8.98
N GLY A 144 -8.33 7.59 -9.31
CA GLY A 144 -8.00 6.19 -9.06
C GLY A 144 -8.15 5.79 -7.59
N VAL A 145 -7.89 6.71 -6.64
CA VAL A 145 -8.09 6.44 -5.20
C VAL A 145 -9.55 6.11 -4.88
N ILE A 146 -10.48 6.86 -5.46
CA ILE A 146 -11.93 6.63 -5.25
C ILE A 146 -12.35 5.34 -5.93
N LEU A 147 -11.89 5.10 -7.16
CA LEU A 147 -12.20 3.86 -7.87
C LEU A 147 -11.72 2.64 -7.08
N ALA A 148 -10.51 2.68 -6.52
CA ALA A 148 -9.99 1.62 -5.68
C ALA A 148 -10.78 1.46 -4.37
N LEU A 149 -11.19 2.57 -3.74
CA LEU A 149 -11.99 2.53 -2.51
C LEU A 149 -13.38 1.94 -2.75
N LEU A 150 -14.04 2.35 -3.83
CA LEU A 150 -15.34 1.81 -4.24
C LEU A 150 -15.22 0.33 -4.64
N GLY A 151 -14.18 -0.05 -5.38
CA GLY A 151 -13.89 -1.44 -5.73
C GLY A 151 -13.62 -2.31 -4.50
N ALA A 152 -12.90 -1.78 -3.51
CA ALA A 152 -12.69 -2.46 -2.24
C ALA A 152 -14.00 -2.61 -1.45
N ALA A 153 -14.80 -1.54 -1.34
CA ALA A 153 -16.10 -1.57 -0.67
C ALA A 153 -17.08 -2.52 -1.38
N GLN A 154 -17.02 -2.66 -2.70
CA GLN A 154 -17.87 -3.58 -3.46
C GLN A 154 -17.69 -5.03 -3.00
N ARG A 155 -16.46 -5.43 -2.60
CA ARG A 155 -16.16 -6.76 -2.05
C ARG A 155 -16.84 -7.02 -0.69
N HIS A 156 -17.34 -5.98 -0.03
CA HIS A 156 -17.87 -6.02 1.33
C HIS A 156 -19.26 -5.35 1.41
N PRO A 157 -20.36 -6.10 1.31
CA PRO A 157 -21.72 -5.55 1.23
C PRO A 157 -22.08 -4.53 2.33
N ARG A 158 -21.51 -4.69 3.53
CA ARG A 158 -21.72 -3.79 4.67
C ARG A 158 -21.15 -2.38 4.46
N LEU A 159 -20.10 -2.25 3.64
CA LEU A 159 -19.38 -1.00 3.42
C LEU A 159 -19.88 -0.21 2.21
N GLN A 160 -20.62 -0.86 1.30
CA GLN A 160 -21.09 -0.23 0.05
C GLN A 160 -21.95 1.03 0.31
N GLY A 161 -22.84 0.97 1.31
CA GLY A 161 -23.69 2.10 1.66
C GLY A 161 -22.90 3.29 2.21
N GLU A 162 -21.88 3.05 3.02
CA GLU A 162 -20.99 4.10 3.52
C GLU A 162 -20.15 4.69 2.40
N ALA A 163 -19.56 3.84 1.55
CA ALA A 163 -18.75 4.28 0.42
C ALA A 163 -19.51 5.17 -0.57
N LEU A 164 -20.77 4.83 -0.89
CA LEU A 164 -21.64 5.65 -1.72
C LEU A 164 -21.97 6.99 -1.07
N ARG A 165 -22.28 7.01 0.24
CA ARG A 165 -22.52 8.28 0.96
C ARG A 165 -21.31 9.19 0.93
N SER A 166 -20.12 8.66 1.18
CA SER A 166 -18.87 9.42 1.10
C SER A 166 -18.66 10.01 -0.30
N LEU A 167 -18.96 9.26 -1.36
CA LEU A 167 -18.88 9.77 -2.74
C LEU A 167 -19.85 10.93 -3.00
N PHE A 168 -21.11 10.80 -2.57
CA PHE A 168 -22.10 11.85 -2.79
C PHE A 168 -21.79 13.15 -2.04
N GLN A 169 -21.09 13.06 -0.90
CA GLN A 169 -20.67 14.25 -0.14
C GLN A 169 -19.62 15.09 -0.87
N VAL A 170 -18.83 14.50 -1.78
CA VAL A 170 -17.77 15.22 -2.51
C VAL A 170 -18.31 16.27 -3.49
N GLY A 171 -19.52 16.08 -4.02
CA GLY A 171 -20.14 17.00 -4.97
C GLY A 171 -21.04 18.07 -4.35
N HIS A 172 -21.14 18.11 -3.02
CA HIS A 172 -22.06 18.99 -2.28
C HIS A 172 -21.34 20.04 -1.40
N ALA A 173 -20.01 20.15 -1.48
CA ALA A 173 -19.28 21.25 -0.86
C ALA A 173 -19.57 22.57 -1.60
N PRO A 174 -19.91 23.66 -0.88
CA PRO A 174 -20.25 24.96 -1.47
C PRO A 174 -19.07 25.66 -2.15
#